data_AF-A0A975TIC7-F1
#
_entry.id   AF-A0A975TIC7-F1
#
_cell.length_a   1.000
_cell.length_b   1.000
_cell.length_c   1.000
_cell.angle_alpha   90.00
_cell.angle_beta   90.00
_cell.angle_gamma   90.00
#
_symmetry.space_group_name_H-M   'P 1'
#
loop_
_entity.id
_entity.type
_entity.pdbx_description
1 polymer ?
#
loop_
_entity_poly.entity_id
_entity_poly.type
_entity_poly.pdbx_seq_one_letter_code
_entity_poly.pdbx_strand_id
1 'polypeptide(L)' 'MQYEMRAQYADDSSPRDRYPRLEVWHMTRLNEATALCGRDLDADALTQSEEAWGTPAGQPLCHACGALYIHQVP' A
#
# COMPACT_ATOMS: atom_id res chain seq x y z
N MET A 1 -7.60 -13.61 3.27
CA MET A 1 -7.07 -12.30 2.83
C MET A 1 -5.94 -12.60 1.88
N GLN A 2 -6.11 -12.29 0.59
CA GLN A 2 -5.11 -12.55 -0.45
C GLN A 2 -4.25 -11.31 -0.73
N TYR A 3 -4.66 -10.16 -0.19
CA TYR A 3 -4.04 -8.87 -0.39
C TYR A 3 -3.71 -8.23 0.97
N GLU A 4 -2.85 -7.24 0.91
CA GLU A 4 -2.55 -6.35 2.02
C GLU A 4 -2.31 -4.95 1.47
N MET A 5 -2.38 -3.94 2.33
CA MET A 5 -1.98 -2.60 1.98
C MET A 5 -0.54 -2.38 2.42
N ARG A 6 0.31 -1.83 1.56
CA ARG A 6 1.71 -1.51 1.85
C ARG A 6 1.99 -0.03 1.60
N ALA A 7 2.74 0.59 2.51
CA ALA A 7 3.04 2.02 2.48
C ALA A 7 4.09 2.38 1.42
N GLN A 8 3.83 3.46 0.68
CA GLN A 8 4.83 4.26 -0.01
C GLN A 8 5.21 5.43 0.90
N TYR A 9 6.51 5.70 1.00
CA TYR A 9 7.05 6.88 1.67
C TYR A 9 7.44 7.94 0.65
N ALA A 10 7.54 9.19 1.10
CA ALA A 10 8.09 10.28 0.30
C ALA A 10 9.52 9.96 -0.17
N ASP A 11 9.96 10.51 -1.30
CA ASP A 11 11.26 10.20 -1.93
C ASP A 11 12.47 10.40 -0.99
N ASP A 12 12.36 11.32 -0.02
CA ASP A 12 13.36 11.62 1.00
C ASP A 12 13.02 11.01 2.38
N SER A 13 12.22 9.95 2.39
CA SER A 13 11.86 9.20 3.60
C SER A 13 11.87 7.69 3.38
N SER A 14 12.24 6.96 4.44
CA SER A 14 12.29 5.50 4.47
C SER A 14 11.49 4.95 5.65
N PRO A 15 11.06 3.68 5.60
CA PRO A 15 10.42 3.02 6.75
C PRO A 15 11.31 3.00 8.01
N ARG A 16 12.63 3.15 7.84
CA ARG A 16 13.63 3.10 8.92
C ARG A 16 13.91 4.47 9.55
N ASP A 17 13.31 5.54 9.02
CA ASP A 17 13.47 6.87 9.59
C ASP A 17 12.84 6.96 10.98
N ARG A 18 13.34 7.89 11.81
CA ARG A 18 12.73 8.18 13.11
C ARG A 18 11.29 8.68 12.99
N TYR A 19 10.98 9.38 11.90
CA TYR A 19 9.66 9.92 11.59
C TYR A 19 9.35 9.69 10.11
N PRO A 20 8.96 8.46 9.73
CA PRO A 20 8.75 8.11 8.34
C PRO A 20 7.53 8.84 7.79
N ARG A 21 7.68 9.46 6.61
CA ARG A 21 6.62 10.20 5.95
C ARG A 21 5.90 9.31 4.95
N LEU A 22 4.79 8.72 5.40
CA LEU A 22 3.90 7.97 4.52
C LEU A 22 3.23 8.93 3.54
N GLU A 23 3.28 8.58 2.26
CA GLU A 23 2.74 9.38 1.17
C GLU A 23 1.46 8.76 0.60
N VAL A 24 1.46 7.44 0.36
CA VAL A 24 0.33 6.72 -0.28
C VAL A 24 0.31 5.26 0.19
N TRP A 25 -0.88 4.73 0.44
CA TRP A 25 -1.10 3.29 0.58
C TRP A 25 -1.37 2.62 -0.77
N HIS A 26 -0.70 1.51 -1.03
CA HIS A 26 -0.90 0.69 -2.21
C HIS A 26 -1.46 -0.67 -1.84
N MET A 27 -2.25 -1.28 -2.72
CA MET A 27 -2.65 -2.67 -2.56
C MET A 27 -1.57 -3.57 -3.16
N THR A 28 -1.13 -4.58 -2.41
CA THR A 28 -0.21 -5.62 -2.86
C THR A 28 -0.87 -6.97 -2.65
N ARG A 29 -0.36 -8.02 -3.31
CA ARG A 29 -0.64 -9.38 -2.86
C ARG A 29 0.10 -9.61 -1.54
N LEU A 30 -0.42 -10.55 -0.74
CA LEU A 30 0.16 -10.86 0.57
C LEU A 30 1.65 -11.25 0.44
N ASN A 31 2.52 -10.59 1.19
CA ASN A 31 3.98 -10.75 1.19
C ASN A 31 4.69 -10.32 -0.11
N GLU A 32 4.02 -9.63 -1.03
CA GLU A 32 4.66 -9.01 -2.18
C GLU A 32 4.98 -7.53 -1.88
N ALA A 33 6.14 -7.07 -2.35
CA ALA A 33 6.54 -5.66 -2.26
C ALA A 33 6.19 -4.86 -3.53
N THR A 34 5.62 -5.51 -4.56
CA THR A 34 5.16 -4.85 -5.78
C THR A 34 3.66 -4.59 -5.67
N ALA A 35 3.27 -3.33 -5.79
CA ALA A 35 1.88 -2.89 -5.82
C ALA A 35 1.16 -3.40 -7.07
N LEU A 36 -0.17 -3.52 -7.00
CA LEU A 36 -1.00 -3.86 -8.17
C LEU A 36 -0.81 -2.88 -9.33
N CYS A 37 -0.49 -1.61 -9.04
CA CYS A 37 -0.19 -0.60 -10.07
C CYS A 37 1.19 -0.78 -10.73
N GLY A 38 1.99 -1.76 -10.31
CA GLY A 38 3.33 -2.05 -10.82
C GLY A 38 4.46 -1.27 -10.15
N ARG A 39 4.18 -0.51 -9.08
CA ARG A 39 5.21 0.18 -8.30
C ARG A 39 5.89 -0.77 -7.33
N ASP A 40 7.21 -0.76 -7.31
CA ASP A 40 7.98 -1.40 -6.25
C ASP A 40 7.98 -0.52 -4.98
N LEU A 41 7.69 -1.16 -3.85
CA LEU A 41 7.66 -0.57 -2.52
C LEU A 41 8.82 -1.11 -1.70
N ASP A 42 9.14 -0.42 -0.61
CA ASP A 42 10.14 -0.92 0.33
C ASP A 42 9.66 -2.25 0.95
N ALA A 43 10.56 -3.24 1.00
CA ALA A 43 10.28 -4.55 1.58
C ALA A 43 10.00 -4.46 3.10
N ASP A 44 10.53 -3.43 3.76
CA ASP A 44 10.30 -3.14 5.18
C ASP A 44 9.18 -2.11 5.40
N ALA A 45 8.46 -1.71 4.34
CA ALA A 45 7.34 -0.79 4.46
C ALA A 45 6.27 -1.32 5.41
N LEU A 46 5.64 -0.40 6.14
CA LEU A 46 4.48 -0.72 6.96
C LEU A 46 3.41 -1.37 6.11
N THR A 47 2.79 -2.42 6.65
CA THR A 47 1.64 -3.09 6.07
C THR A 47 0.41 -2.94 6.97
N GLN A 48 -0.77 -2.98 6.36
CA GLN A 48 -2.05 -3.05 7.07
C GLN A 48 -3.06 -3.92 6.31
N SER A 49 -4.14 -4.29 6.98
CA SER A 49 -5.21 -5.14 6.42
C SER A 49 -5.81 -4.53 5.14
N GLU A 50 -6.14 -5.38 4.16
CA GLU A 50 -6.93 -5.02 2.98
C GLU A 50 -8.29 -4.40 3.36
N GLU A 51 -8.81 -4.69 4.57
CA GLU A 51 -10.05 -4.14 5.11
C GLU A 51 -9.98 -2.64 5.43
N ALA A 52 -8.77 -2.07 5.59
CA ALA A 52 -8.60 -0.63 5.77
C ALA A 52 -8.87 0.14 4.46
N TRP A 53 -8.91 -0.55 3.31
CA TRP A 53 -9.13 0.06 2.01
C TRP A 53 -10.49 0.76 1.94
N GLY A 54 -10.49 2.01 1.47
CA GLY A 54 -11.71 2.83 1.40
C GLY A 54 -12.18 3.41 2.74
N THR A 55 -11.51 3.10 3.84
CA THR A 55 -11.75 3.71 5.17
C THR A 55 -10.80 4.89 5.40
N PRO A 56 -11.05 5.75 6.42
CA PRO A 56 -10.10 6.80 6.80
C PRO A 56 -8.70 6.28 7.16
N ALA A 57 -8.57 5.05 7.68
CA ALA A 57 -7.29 4.44 8.01
C ALA A 57 -6.46 4.06 6.76
N GLY A 58 -7.14 3.82 5.63
CA GLY A 58 -6.51 3.53 4.36
C GLY A 58 -6.11 4.77 3.55
N GLN A 59 -6.36 5.98 4.05
CA GLN A 59 -6.06 7.21 3.32
C GLN A 59 -4.68 7.78 3.69
N PRO A 60 -3.95 8.37 2.73
CA PRO A 60 -4.22 8.41 1.28
C PRO A 60 -3.97 7.05 0.59
N LEU A 61 -4.69 6.74 -0.50
CA LEU A 61 -4.57 5.47 -1.25
C LEU A 61 -4.33 5.66 -2.75
N CYS A 62 -3.70 4.67 -3.37
CA CYS A 62 -3.48 4.65 -4.81
C CYS A 62 -4.76 4.28 -5.58
N HIS A 63 -5.32 5.23 -6.33
CA HIS A 63 -6.54 5.00 -7.12
C HIS A 63 -6.38 3.90 -8.17
N ALA A 64 -5.20 3.76 -8.79
CA ALA A 64 -4.94 2.70 -9.77
C ALA A 64 -4.97 1.30 -9.13
N CYS A 65 -4.37 1.14 -7.96
CA CYS A 65 -4.48 -0.09 -7.16
C CYS A 65 -5.94 -0.40 -6.82
N GLY A 66 -6.74 0.61 -6.46
CA GLY A 66 -8.15 0.44 -6.16
C GLY A 66 -8.98 -0.07 -7.33
N ALA A 67 -8.79 0.53 -8.52
CA ALA A 67 -9.47 0.08 -9.73
C ALA A 67 -9.12 -1.38 -10.07
N LEU A 68 -7.84 -1.75 -9.99
CA LEU A 68 -7.39 -3.13 -10.24
C LEU A 68 -7.88 -4.13 -9.19
N TYR A 69 -7.93 -3.71 -7.92
CA TYR A 69 -8.41 -4.54 -6.82
C TYR A 69 -9.89 -4.86 -6.97
N ILE A 70 -10.74 -3.88 -7.31
CA ILE A 70 -12.18 -4.09 -7.55
C ILE A 70 -12.44 -5.10 -8.68
N HIS A 71 -11.57 -5.17 -9.69
CA HIS A 71 -11.70 -6.17 -10.76
C HIS A 71 -11.22 -7.58 -10.38
N GLN A 72 -10.49 -7.71 -9.27
CA GLN A 72 -9.92 -8.99 -8.81
C GLN A 72 -10.70 -9.61 -7.64
N VAL A 73 -11.53 -8.82 -6.95
CA VAL A 73 -12.46 -9.29 -5.92
C VAL A 73 -13.82 -9.56 -6.58
N PRO A 74 -14.45 -10.74 -6.37
CA PRO A 74 -15.74 -11.09 -6.97
C PRO A 74 -16.90 -10.17 -6.56
#